data_AF-A0AA38MPN1-F1
#
_entry.id   AF-A0AA38MPN1-F1
#
_cell.length_a   1.000
_cell.length_b   1.000
_cell.length_c   1.000
_cell.angle_alpha   90.00
_cell.angle_beta   90.00
_cell.angle_gamma   90.00
#
_symmetry.space_group_name_H-M   'P 1'
#
loop_
_entity.id
_entity.type
_entity.pdbx_description
1 polymer ?
#
loop_
_entity_poly.entity_id
_entity_poly.type
_entity_poly.pdbx_seq_one_letter_code
_entity_poly.pdbx_strand_id
1 'polypeptide(L)'
;MKKFDWKAATRINTLMLRSVGLWPEGDGTYNFNIYTIYAVISINLFVNGHTFFQVVNIFFVYSNLEALTATIFITISEVLVVVKVYNYLQNLKLLKKLKSDLDKDIFQPTNEAQIVLIEPNLKMWKMTYFVFCIPSTVAVALFAVFPILDQNKEVRNIFGVVSIQYQNFAAI
;
A
#
# COMPACT_ATOMS: atom_id res chain seq x y z
N MET A 1 13.73 -24.49 -25.48
CA MET A 1 14.06 -23.29 -24.68
C MET A 1 13.53 -23.45 -23.26
N LYS A 2 14.18 -22.84 -22.26
CA LYS A 2 13.65 -22.82 -20.88
C LYS A 2 12.43 -21.90 -20.84
N LYS A 3 11.34 -22.33 -20.17
CA LYS A 3 10.14 -21.50 -19.99
C LYS A 3 10.50 -20.24 -19.20
N PHE A 4 9.90 -19.11 -19.59
CA PHE A 4 10.11 -17.84 -18.90
C PHE A 4 9.32 -17.82 -17.58
N ASP A 5 9.98 -17.45 -16.49
CA ASP A 5 9.38 -17.46 -15.16
C ASP A 5 8.69 -16.13 -14.83
N TRP A 6 7.42 -16.02 -15.23
CA TRP A 6 6.54 -14.89 -14.88
C TRP A 6 6.26 -14.79 -13.36
N LYS A 7 6.39 -15.90 -12.62
CA LYS A 7 6.17 -15.91 -11.16
C LYS A 7 7.33 -15.22 -10.46
N ALA A 8 8.57 -15.42 -10.91
CA ALA A 8 9.73 -14.70 -10.39
C ALA A 8 9.60 -13.19 -10.61
N ALA A 9 9.05 -12.75 -11.74
CA ALA A 9 8.83 -11.32 -12.02
C ALA A 9 7.84 -10.68 -11.03
N THR A 10 6.75 -11.36 -10.68
CA THR A 10 5.66 -10.83 -9.83
C THR A 10 5.73 -11.24 -8.35
N ARG A 11 6.82 -11.94 -7.97
CA ARG A 11 6.97 -12.55 -6.63
C ARG A 11 6.92 -11.52 -5.50
N ILE A 12 7.66 -10.43 -5.63
CA ILE A 12 7.77 -9.40 -4.58
C ILE A 12 6.40 -8.77 -4.32
N ASN A 13 5.68 -8.37 -5.38
CA ASN A 13 4.35 -7.78 -5.24
C ASN A 13 3.36 -8.77 -4.61
N THR A 14 3.40 -10.04 -5.01
CA THR A 14 2.57 -11.08 -4.41
C THR A 14 2.87 -11.25 -2.92
N LEU A 15 4.15 -11.23 -2.54
CA LEU A 15 4.58 -11.38 -1.16
C LEU A 15 4.13 -10.19 -0.29
N MET A 16 4.26 -8.97 -0.80
CA MET A 16 3.81 -7.76 -0.09
C MET A 16 2.29 -7.71 0.07
N LEU A 17 1.54 -8.11 -0.96
CA LEU A 17 0.07 -8.23 -0.85
C LEU A 17 -0.33 -9.32 0.15
N ARG A 18 0.44 -10.41 0.22
CA ARG A 18 0.22 -11.48 1.18
C ARG A 18 0.47 -11.01 2.61
N SER A 19 1.51 -10.21 2.85
CA SER A 19 1.88 -9.70 4.17
C SER A 19 0.94 -8.64 4.73
N VAL A 20 0.04 -8.07 3.92
CA VAL A 20 -1.02 -7.16 4.40
C VAL A 20 -2.40 -7.84 4.46
N GLY A 21 -2.47 -9.14 4.14
CA GLY A 21 -3.73 -9.89 4.16
C GLY A 21 -4.55 -9.81 2.87
N LEU A 22 -4.02 -9.25 1.78
CA LEU A 22 -4.77 -9.04 0.54
C LEU A 22 -4.63 -10.17 -0.49
N TRP A 23 -3.67 -11.09 -0.32
CA TRP A 23 -3.41 -12.18 -1.26
C TRP A 23 -3.63 -13.57 -0.64
N PRO A 24 -4.89 -14.08 -0.59
CA PRO A 24 -5.16 -15.43 -0.14
C PRO A 24 -4.55 -16.47 -1.08
N GLU A 25 -4.36 -17.69 -0.60
CA GLU A 25 -3.96 -18.80 -1.46
C GLU A 25 -5.14 -19.29 -2.33
N GLY A 26 -4.88 -20.06 -3.39
CA GLY A 26 -5.92 -20.63 -4.26
C GLY A 26 -6.47 -19.68 -5.34
N ASP A 27 -7.74 -19.85 -5.70
CA ASP A 27 -8.42 -19.28 -6.87
C ASP A 27 -8.85 -17.80 -6.73
N GLY A 28 -8.69 -17.22 -5.54
CA GLY A 28 -9.09 -15.81 -5.28
C GLY A 28 -10.29 -15.69 -4.38
N THR A 29 -10.80 -16.81 -3.88
CA THR A 29 -11.75 -16.84 -2.76
C THR A 29 -10.99 -16.89 -1.43
N TYR A 30 -11.53 -16.18 -0.44
CA TYR A 30 -11.11 -16.33 0.95
C TYR A 30 -11.84 -17.55 1.52
N ASN A 31 -11.12 -18.64 1.74
CA ASN A 31 -11.64 -19.82 2.44
C ASN A 31 -11.59 -19.60 3.96
N PHE A 32 -12.42 -20.29 4.75
CA PHE A 32 -12.34 -20.26 6.21
C PHE A 32 -11.05 -20.92 6.72
N ASN A 33 -9.94 -20.17 6.69
CA ASN A 33 -8.63 -20.59 7.18
C ASN A 33 -8.02 -19.50 8.07
N ILE A 34 -6.91 -19.83 8.74
CA ILE A 34 -6.18 -18.91 9.63
C ILE A 34 -5.76 -17.64 8.87
N TYR A 35 -5.42 -17.76 7.58
CA TYR A 35 -5.04 -16.62 6.75
C TYR A 35 -6.21 -15.64 6.56
N THR A 36 -7.43 -16.11 6.36
CA THR A 36 -8.62 -15.28 6.22
C THR A 36 -8.95 -14.58 7.53
N ILE A 37 -8.80 -15.26 8.67
CA ILE A 37 -8.95 -14.62 9.98
C ILE A 37 -7.92 -13.48 10.13
N TYR A 38 -6.65 -13.77 9.82
CA TYR A 38 -5.59 -12.77 9.81
C TYR A 38 -5.91 -11.60 8.87
N ALA A 39 -6.36 -11.86 7.65
CA ALA A 39 -6.71 -10.85 6.66
C ALA A 39 -7.90 -9.98 7.12
N VAL A 40 -8.94 -10.59 7.68
CA VAL A 40 -10.10 -9.87 8.21
C VAL A 40 -9.67 -8.96 9.35
N ILE A 41 -8.85 -9.48 10.29
CA ILE A 41 -8.33 -8.69 11.40
C ILE A 41 -7.42 -7.56 10.88
N SER A 42 -6.50 -7.85 9.95
CA SER A 42 -5.56 -6.85 9.45
C SER A 42 -6.27 -5.72 8.71
N ILE A 43 -7.20 -6.05 7.81
CA ILE A 43 -7.95 -5.06 7.03
C ILE A 43 -8.86 -4.25 7.95
N ASN A 44 -9.59 -4.89 8.88
CA ASN A 44 -10.51 -4.15 9.74
C ASN A 44 -9.78 -3.31 10.79
N LEU A 45 -8.72 -3.82 11.41
CA LEU A 45 -8.01 -3.10 12.46
C LEU A 45 -7.13 -1.99 11.88
N PHE A 46 -6.29 -2.32 10.90
CA PHE A 46 -5.28 -1.37 10.40
C PHE A 46 -5.81 -0.44 9.32
N VAL A 47 -6.71 -0.90 8.45
CA VAL A 47 -7.23 -0.04 7.37
C VAL A 47 -8.49 0.66 7.84
N ASN A 48 -9.55 -0.09 8.16
CA ASN A 48 -10.84 0.52 8.52
C ASN A 48 -10.77 1.23 9.88
N GLY A 49 -10.11 0.62 10.87
CA GLY A 49 -9.97 1.19 12.21
C GLY A 49 -9.19 2.49 12.20
N HIS A 50 -8.04 2.53 11.51
CA HIS A 50 -7.24 3.74 11.35
C HIS A 50 -8.06 4.86 10.70
N THR A 51 -8.70 4.58 9.56
CA THR A 51 -9.53 5.57 8.87
C THR A 51 -10.71 6.04 9.73
N PHE A 52 -11.33 5.16 10.50
CA PHE A 52 -12.39 5.54 11.42
C PHE A 52 -11.91 6.52 12.49
N PHE A 53 -10.78 6.22 13.15
CA PHE A 53 -10.21 7.12 14.16
C PHE A 53 -9.78 8.46 13.56
N GLN A 54 -9.26 8.46 12.33
CA GLN A 54 -8.91 9.70 11.64
C GLN A 54 -10.13 10.57 11.32
N VAL A 55 -11.24 9.97 10.88
CA VAL A 55 -12.52 10.68 10.68
C VAL A 55 -13.03 11.25 12.00
N VAL A 56 -12.94 10.48 13.10
CA VAL A 56 -13.30 10.96 14.44
C VAL A 56 -12.41 12.13 14.87
N ASN A 57 -11.12 12.10 14.54
CA ASN A 57 -10.17 13.17 14.89
C ASN A 57 -10.56 14.54 14.30
N ILE A 58 -11.20 14.58 13.13
CA ILE A 58 -11.72 15.81 12.51
C ILE A 58 -12.63 16.58 13.48
N PHE A 59 -13.50 15.89 14.24
CA PHE A 59 -14.40 16.53 15.20
C PHE A 59 -13.66 17.11 16.40
N PHE A 60 -12.51 16.52 16.78
CA PHE A 60 -11.69 17.00 17.89
C PHE A 60 -10.86 18.24 17.51
N VAL A 61 -10.41 18.34 16.25
CA VAL A 61 -9.57 19.45 15.78
C VAL A 61 -10.34 20.56 15.05
N TYR A 62 -11.67 20.43 14.92
CA TYR A 62 -12.54 21.34 14.18
C TYR A 62 -12.37 22.83 14.51
N SER A 63 -12.06 23.17 15.77
CA SER A 63 -11.90 24.56 16.20
C SER A 63 -10.63 25.24 15.68
N ASN A 64 -9.63 24.48 15.23
CA ASN A 64 -8.39 25.00 14.67
C ASN A 64 -8.38 24.74 13.15
N LEU A 65 -8.54 25.80 12.36
CA LEU A 65 -8.66 25.70 10.90
C LEU A 65 -7.42 25.09 10.22
N GLU A 66 -6.22 25.39 10.73
CA GLU A 66 -4.95 24.85 10.22
C GLU A 66 -4.87 23.34 10.48
N ALA A 67 -5.16 22.93 11.73
CA ALA A 67 -5.25 21.53 12.15
C ALA A 67 -6.30 20.76 11.35
N LEU A 68 -7.45 21.38 11.15
CA LEU A 68 -8.60 20.81 10.44
C LEU A 68 -8.25 20.54 8.98
N THR A 69 -7.68 21.52 8.28
CA THR A 69 -7.33 21.38 6.86
C THR A 69 -6.32 20.27 6.64
N ALA A 70 -5.29 20.22 7.49
CA ALA A 70 -4.24 19.23 7.38
C ALA A 70 -4.73 17.81 7.77
N THR A 71 -5.63 17.71 8.77
CA THR A 71 -6.29 16.44 9.13
C THR A 71 -7.25 15.94 8.05
N ILE A 72 -8.01 16.83 7.39
CA ILE A 72 -8.88 16.49 6.26
C ILE A 72 -8.05 15.92 5.10
N PHE A 73 -6.92 16.54 4.76
CA PHE A 73 -6.05 16.07 3.69
C PHE A 73 -5.55 14.63 3.93
N ILE A 74 -5.14 14.34 5.17
CA ILE A 74 -4.74 12.99 5.59
C ILE A 74 -5.94 12.03 5.51
N THR A 75 -7.11 12.44 6.03
CA THR A 75 -8.32 11.61 6.04
C THR A 75 -8.76 11.22 4.63
N ILE A 76 -8.74 12.15 3.68
CA ILE A 76 -9.06 11.86 2.28
C ILE A 76 -8.09 10.82 1.70
N SER A 77 -6.80 10.96 1.99
CA SER A 77 -5.78 10.01 1.56
C SER A 77 -6.03 8.60 2.09
N GLU A 78 -6.48 8.49 3.35
CA GLU A 78 -6.83 7.21 3.97
C GLU A 78 -8.11 6.59 3.39
N VAL A 79 -9.15 7.41 3.16
CA VAL A 79 -10.37 6.96 2.48
C VAL A 79 -10.04 6.41 1.08
N LEU A 80 -9.11 7.04 0.35
CA LEU A 80 -8.63 6.51 -0.93
C LEU A 80 -7.94 5.14 -0.79
N VAL A 81 -7.23 4.88 0.31
CA VAL A 81 -6.66 3.56 0.60
C VAL A 81 -7.77 2.53 0.81
N VAL A 82 -8.80 2.85 1.60
CA VAL A 82 -9.98 1.97 1.79
C VAL A 82 -10.64 1.63 0.45
N VAL A 83 -10.87 2.64 -0.40
CA VAL A 83 -11.45 2.45 -1.74
C VAL A 83 -10.57 1.57 -2.62
N LYS A 84 -9.23 1.78 -2.61
CA LYS A 84 -8.29 0.93 -3.35
C LYS A 84 -8.32 -0.52 -2.87
N VAL A 85 -8.35 -0.74 -1.56
CA VAL A 85 -8.44 -2.09 -0.97
C VAL A 85 -9.75 -2.76 -1.37
N TYR A 86 -10.87 -2.05 -1.28
CA TYR A 86 -12.18 -2.56 -1.70
C TYR A 86 -12.19 -2.96 -3.18
N ASN A 87 -11.75 -2.05 -4.07
CA ASN A 87 -11.66 -2.32 -5.50
C ASN A 87 -10.72 -3.50 -5.80
N TYR A 88 -9.62 -3.61 -5.08
CA TYR A 88 -8.69 -4.72 -5.21
C TYR A 88 -9.35 -6.06 -4.84
N LEU A 89 -10.05 -6.13 -3.71
CA LEU A 89 -10.74 -7.33 -3.26
C LEU A 89 -11.86 -7.76 -4.23
N GLN A 90 -12.63 -6.80 -4.75
CA GLN A 90 -13.66 -7.07 -5.77
C GLN A 90 -13.08 -7.71 -7.03
N ASN A 91 -11.88 -7.27 -7.45
CA ASN A 91 -11.23 -7.73 -8.68
C ASN A 91 -10.20 -8.87 -8.44
N LEU A 92 -10.09 -9.40 -7.23
CA LEU A 92 -9.04 -10.36 -6.86
C LEU A 92 -9.08 -11.64 -7.71
N LYS A 93 -10.28 -12.19 -7.97
CA LYS A 93 -10.46 -13.37 -8.83
C LYS A 93 -9.93 -13.12 -10.25
N LEU A 94 -10.23 -11.94 -10.80
CA LEU A 94 -9.75 -11.54 -12.13
C LEU A 94 -8.23 -11.39 -12.15
N LEU A 95 -7.64 -10.75 -11.13
CA LEU A 95 -6.19 -10.58 -11.01
C LEU A 95 -5.46 -11.93 -10.91
N LYS A 96 -6.03 -12.88 -10.16
CA LYS A 96 -5.46 -14.23 -10.09
C LYS A 96 -5.60 -15.01 -11.39
N LYS A 97 -6.75 -14.88 -12.06
CA LYS A 97 -6.95 -15.46 -13.39
C LYS A 97 -5.91 -14.90 -14.37
N LEU A 98 -5.69 -13.59 -14.40
CA LEU A 98 -4.66 -12.95 -15.22
C LEU A 98 -3.27 -13.51 -14.91
N LYS A 99 -2.92 -13.63 -13.62
CA LYS A 99 -1.63 -14.21 -13.20
C LYS A 99 -1.48 -15.67 -13.67
N SER A 100 -2.55 -16.46 -13.63
CA SER A 100 -2.55 -17.83 -14.12
C SER A 100 -2.49 -17.90 -15.64
N ASP A 101 -3.15 -16.97 -16.33
CA ASP A 101 -3.19 -16.91 -17.79
C ASP A 101 -1.80 -16.57 -18.35
N LEU A 102 -1.03 -15.70 -17.68
CA LEU A 102 0.36 -15.40 -18.04
C LEU A 102 1.28 -16.63 -18.05
N ASP A 103 0.96 -17.68 -17.27
CA ASP A 103 1.76 -18.91 -17.20
C ASP A 103 1.43 -19.90 -18.35
N LYS A 104 0.37 -19.64 -19.12
CA LYS A 104 -0.04 -20.48 -20.25
C LYS A 104 0.94 -20.37 -21.41
N ASP A 105 1.05 -21.44 -22.19
CA ASP A 105 2.00 -21.52 -23.30
C ASP A 105 1.80 -20.44 -24.38
N ILE A 106 0.58 -19.89 -24.52
CA ILE A 106 0.29 -18.78 -25.45
C ILE A 106 1.03 -17.49 -25.07
N PHE A 107 1.30 -17.28 -23.78
CA PHE A 107 2.02 -16.10 -23.25
C PHE A 107 3.50 -16.40 -22.96
N GLN A 108 3.98 -17.60 -23.27
CA GLN A 108 5.39 -17.95 -23.16
C GLN A 108 6.14 -17.43 -24.40
N PRO A 109 7.25 -16.70 -24.22
CA PRO A 109 8.05 -16.24 -25.34
C PRO A 109 8.59 -17.45 -26.11
N THR A 110 8.34 -17.47 -27.41
CA THR A 110 8.67 -18.60 -28.30
C THR A 110 10.07 -18.48 -28.89
N ASN A 111 10.65 -17.28 -28.88
CA ASN A 111 11.97 -16.97 -29.44
C ASN A 111 12.76 -16.03 -28.51
N GLU A 112 14.09 -16.13 -28.53
CA GLU A 112 15.02 -15.27 -27.80
C GLU A 112 14.81 -13.78 -28.14
N ALA A 113 14.46 -13.47 -29.39
CA ALA A 113 14.11 -12.12 -29.81
C ALA A 113 12.93 -11.53 -29.00
N GLN A 114 11.93 -12.34 -28.62
CA GLN A 114 10.82 -11.89 -27.79
C GLN A 114 11.26 -11.66 -26.34
N ILE A 115 12.18 -12.47 -25.82
CA ILE A 115 12.74 -12.29 -24.48
C ILE A 115 13.49 -10.95 -24.40
N VAL A 116 14.31 -10.64 -25.40
CA VAL A 116 15.05 -9.37 -25.50
C VAL A 116 14.12 -8.16 -25.52
N LEU A 117 12.90 -8.29 -26.07
CA LEU A 117 11.90 -7.22 -26.06
C LEU A 117 11.18 -7.06 -24.70
N ILE A 118 10.97 -8.15 -23.95
CA ILE A 118 10.23 -8.14 -22.69
C ILE A 118 11.12 -7.77 -21.50
N GLU A 119 12.38 -8.21 -21.51
CA GLU A 119 13.33 -8.00 -20.43
C GLU A 119 13.51 -6.53 -19.99
N PRO A 120 13.72 -5.55 -20.90
CA PRO A 120 13.86 -4.14 -20.49
C PRO A 120 12.59 -3.61 -19.83
N ASN A 121 11.41 -4.01 -20.32
CA ASN A 121 10.13 -3.59 -19.73
C ASN A 121 9.93 -4.16 -18.32
N LEU A 122 10.30 -5.43 -18.11
CA LEU A 122 10.25 -6.03 -16.78
C LEU A 122 11.25 -5.39 -15.81
N LYS A 123 12.45 -5.06 -16.29
CA LYS A 123 13.46 -4.34 -15.51
C LYS A 123 12.95 -2.94 -15.13
N MET A 124 12.38 -2.22 -16.09
CA MET A 124 11.78 -0.91 -15.85
C MET A 124 10.65 -0.99 -14.82
N TRP A 125 9.75 -1.97 -14.94
CA TRP A 125 8.67 -2.18 -13.95
C TRP A 125 9.21 -2.44 -12.54
N LYS A 126 10.24 -3.30 -12.39
CA LYS A 126 10.89 -3.54 -11.09
C LYS A 126 11.51 -2.27 -10.54
N MET A 127 12.17 -1.48 -11.39
CA MET A 127 12.79 -0.22 -11.01
C MET A 127 11.74 0.79 -10.53
N THR A 128 10.64 0.98 -11.26
CA THR A 128 9.52 1.84 -10.84
C THR A 128 8.97 1.43 -9.49
N TYR A 129 8.81 0.12 -9.25
CA TYR A 129 8.37 -0.39 -7.96
C TYR A 129 9.33 0.00 -6.83
N PHE A 130 10.64 -0.21 -6.98
CA PHE A 130 11.61 0.16 -5.94
C PHE A 130 11.73 1.67 -5.73
N VAL A 131 11.71 2.45 -6.82
CA VAL A 131 11.74 3.92 -6.76
C VAL A 131 10.51 4.46 -6.04
N PHE A 132 9.36 3.79 -6.11
CA PHE A 132 8.18 4.16 -5.33
C PHE A 132 8.27 3.68 -3.87
N CYS A 133 8.66 2.43 -3.64
CA CYS A 133 8.61 1.81 -2.31
C CYS A 133 9.67 2.34 -1.34
N ILE A 134 10.90 2.61 -1.81
CA ILE A 134 11.99 3.03 -0.92
C ILE A 134 11.68 4.41 -0.30
N PRO A 135 11.37 5.48 -1.06
CA PRO A 135 11.05 6.78 -0.48
C PRO A 135 9.80 6.73 0.41
N SER A 136 8.78 5.96 0.01
CA SER A 136 7.57 5.77 0.82
C SER A 136 7.89 5.14 2.17
N THR A 137 8.75 4.13 2.20
CA THR A 137 9.16 3.46 3.45
C THR A 137 9.99 4.39 4.33
N VAL A 138 10.90 5.16 3.73
CA VAL A 138 11.71 6.15 4.45
C VAL A 138 10.81 7.25 5.03
N ALA A 139 9.85 7.76 4.27
CA ALA A 139 8.91 8.77 4.74
C ALA A 139 8.10 8.25 5.93
N VAL A 140 7.54 7.04 5.86
CA VAL A 140 6.80 6.42 6.97
C VAL A 140 7.71 6.22 8.20
N ALA A 141 8.96 5.78 8.01
CA ALA A 141 9.91 5.63 9.11
C ALA A 141 10.23 6.98 9.78
N LEU A 142 10.40 8.05 8.99
CA LEU A 142 10.59 9.40 9.51
C LEU A 142 9.36 9.88 10.28
N PHE A 143 8.14 9.69 9.74
CA PHE A 143 6.90 10.03 10.45
C PHE A 143 6.73 9.27 11.76
N ALA A 144 7.23 8.03 11.85
CA ALA A 144 7.20 7.25 13.09
C ALA A 144 8.27 7.67 14.12
N VAL A 145 9.42 8.18 13.66
CA VAL A 145 10.56 8.55 14.54
C VAL A 145 10.48 10.01 15.00
N PHE A 146 9.99 10.91 14.16
CA PHE A 146 9.78 12.33 14.48
C PHE A 146 9.09 12.59 15.85
N PRO A 147 7.98 11.91 16.23
CA PRO A 147 7.35 12.08 17.55
C PRO A 147 8.28 11.81 18.74
N ILE A 148 9.20 10.87 18.55
CA ILE A 148 10.04 10.33 19.61
C ILE A 148 11.25 11.24 19.83
N LEU A 149 11.78 11.80 18.73
CA LEU A 149 12.90 12.73 18.75
C LEU A 149 12.50 14.12 19.22
N ASP A 150 11.25 14.53 19.00
CA ASP A 150 10.78 15.82 19.50
C ASP A 150 10.47 15.76 21.01
N GLN A 151 11.35 16.36 21.81
CA GLN A 151 11.25 16.39 23.28
C GLN A 151 10.30 17.48 23.81
N ASN A 152 9.67 18.28 22.94
CA ASN A 152 8.70 19.28 23.38
C ASN A 152 7.37 18.63 23.79
N LYS A 153 6.94 18.90 25.03
CA LYS A 153 5.67 18.37 25.60
C LYS A 153 4.43 18.85 24.84
N GLU A 154 4.51 19.99 24.14
CA GLU A 154 3.45 20.45 23.26
C GLU A 154 3.34 19.57 22.00
N VAL A 155 4.46 19.20 21.37
CA VAL A 155 4.48 18.33 20.16
C VAL A 155 4.03 16.90 20.44
N ARG A 156 4.19 16.42 21.68
CA ARG A 156 3.70 15.11 22.12
C ARG A 156 2.17 15.03 22.19
N ASN A 157 1.47 16.10 22.59
CA ASN A 157 0.01 16.19 22.49
C ASN A 157 -0.47 16.38 21.06
N ILE A 158 0.44 16.85 20.20
CA ILE A 158 0.19 17.08 18.80
C ILE A 158 0.32 15.76 18.00
N PHE A 159 0.64 14.56 18.51
CA PHE A 159 0.43 13.36 17.66
C PHE A 159 -1.05 13.03 17.35
N GLY A 160 -1.99 13.74 17.99
CA GLY A 160 -3.37 13.92 17.50
C GLY A 160 -3.58 15.10 16.53
N VAL A 161 -2.57 15.94 16.29
CA VAL A 161 -2.60 17.27 15.63
C VAL A 161 -1.35 17.57 14.71
N VAL A 162 -0.36 16.67 14.50
CA VAL A 162 0.96 16.92 13.84
C VAL A 162 0.75 16.74 12.35
N SER A 163 -0.07 17.59 11.80
CA SER A 163 -0.09 17.89 10.38
C SER A 163 0.18 19.38 10.14
N ILE A 164 0.38 20.16 11.21
CA ILE A 164 0.56 21.62 11.14
C ILE A 164 2.01 22.09 10.94
N GLN A 165 3.03 21.32 11.35
CA GLN A 165 4.41 21.83 11.23
C GLN A 165 5.00 21.84 9.80
N TYR A 166 4.30 21.28 8.80
CA TYR A 166 4.75 21.35 7.40
C TYR A 166 4.66 22.75 6.77
N GLN A 167 4.06 23.76 7.44
CA GLN A 167 4.03 25.13 6.92
C GLN A 167 5.25 26.01 7.28
N ASN A 168 6.09 25.63 8.25
CA ASN A 168 7.26 26.46 8.61
C ASN A 168 8.54 26.14 7.81
N PHE A 169 8.51 25.14 6.91
CA PHE A 169 9.66 24.81 6.05
C PHE A 169 9.56 25.35 4.61
N ALA A 170 8.48 26.08 4.29
CA ALA A 170 8.27 26.72 2.98
C ALA A 170 8.45 28.26 3.00
N ALA A 171 8.97 28.82 4.10
CA ALA A 171 9.17 30.26 4.28
C ALA A 171 10.62 30.64 4.65
N ILE A 172 11.60 29.95 4.07
CA ILE A 172 12.99 30.44 3.90
C ILE A 172 13.39 30.19 2.44
#